data_AF-A0A2V7V8W0-F1
#
_entry.id   AF-A0A2V7V8W0-F1
#
_cell.length_a   1.000
_cell.length_b   1.000
_cell.length_c   1.000
_cell.angle_alpha   90.00
_cell.angle_beta   90.00
_cell.angle_gamma   90.00
#
_symmetry.space_group_name_H-M   'P 1'
#
loop_
_entity.id
_entity.type
_entity.pdbx_description
1 polymer ?
#
loop_
_entity_poly.entity_id
_entity_poly.type
_entity_poly.pdbx_seq_one_letter_code
_entity_poly.pdbx_strand_id
1 'polypeptide(L)'
;MVKVGLFTVLTVLAAVALTRMPQYFSWGDVVQGLSFRMPELGLTTAVAVFGITGVGATELFMYPYWCVEKGYARFTGRREPTPAWRQRARGWIRLMHVDIGVSLVVYTVATVAFYLLGAGILHGTGQVPAAKDMIPVLSSIYTRTLGGWALGLFYLGAVVVLYGTIFASTAAHSRLCADMCRLMGLFAKGDYPRRLVFRQRFVVILSVVPVALFLLFESPVKMVVAGGIAQSVMLPVVGLGTVYLHHRHLPPDIAPSVFVTLGLWAASLTMLAAAGYGLVQGLR
;
A
#
# COMPACT_ATOMS: atom_id res chain seq x y z
N MET A 1 -8.93 5.13 -11.61
CA MET A 1 -7.73 4.88 -12.43
C MET A 1 -7.22 6.16 -13.08
N VAL A 2 -8.00 6.86 -13.91
CA VAL A 2 -7.55 8.10 -14.61
C VAL A 2 -6.91 9.14 -13.69
N LYS A 3 -7.53 9.46 -12.54
CA LYS A 3 -7.00 10.45 -11.59
C LYS A 3 -5.62 10.11 -11.00
N VAL A 4 -5.42 8.86 -10.56
CA VAL A 4 -4.15 8.42 -9.97
C VAL A 4 -3.10 8.31 -11.07
N GLY A 5 -3.48 7.77 -12.24
CA GLY A 5 -2.60 7.66 -13.40
C GLY A 5 -2.05 9.02 -13.85
N LEU A 6 -2.90 10.05 -13.92
CA LEU A 6 -2.46 11.41 -14.29
C LEU A 6 -1.45 11.98 -13.29
N PHE A 7 -1.73 11.85 -11.98
CA PHE A 7 -0.82 12.33 -10.95
C PHE A 7 0.51 11.55 -10.97
N THR A 8 0.45 10.23 -11.13
CA THR A 8 1.66 9.40 -11.29
C THR A 8 2.48 9.81 -12.50
N VAL A 9 1.85 10.05 -13.65
CA VAL A 9 2.54 10.55 -14.85
C VAL A 9 3.21 11.90 -14.57
N LEU A 10 2.52 12.83 -13.92
CA LEU A 10 3.11 14.11 -13.51
C LEU A 10 4.35 13.92 -12.62
N THR A 11 4.26 13.06 -11.61
CA THR A 11 5.38 12.73 -10.72
C THR A 11 6.55 12.11 -11.48
N VAL A 12 6.28 11.18 -12.40
CA VAL A 12 7.32 10.55 -13.23
C VAL A 12 7.98 11.59 -14.14
N LEU A 13 7.21 12.46 -14.78
CA LEU A 13 7.76 13.55 -15.60
C LEU A 13 8.61 14.51 -14.76
N ALA A 14 8.19 14.85 -13.55
CA ALA A 14 8.97 15.66 -12.63
C ALA A 14 10.28 14.95 -12.23
N ALA A 15 10.25 13.64 -11.97
CA ALA A 15 11.46 12.87 -11.69
C ALA A 15 12.40 12.81 -12.90
N VAL A 16 11.87 12.67 -14.12
CA VAL A 16 12.66 12.75 -15.37
C VAL A 16 13.23 14.15 -15.58
N ALA A 17 12.53 15.21 -15.19
CA ALA A 17 13.07 16.57 -15.23
C ALA A 17 14.20 16.74 -14.21
N LEU A 18 14.04 16.19 -13.01
CA LEU A 18 15.05 16.21 -11.94
C LEU A 18 16.37 15.57 -12.38
N THR A 19 16.34 14.48 -13.16
CA THR A 19 17.59 13.84 -13.62
C THR A 19 18.43 14.72 -14.55
N ARG A 20 17.85 15.82 -15.05
CA ARG A 20 18.55 16.85 -15.84
C ARG A 20 19.00 18.05 -15.02
N MET A 21 18.86 18.01 -13.70
CA MET A 21 19.23 19.10 -12.78
C MET A 21 20.47 18.68 -11.97
N PRO A 22 21.70 19.00 -12.42
CA PRO A 22 22.94 18.55 -11.76
C PRO A 22 23.07 19.00 -10.32
N GLN A 23 22.42 20.11 -9.96
CA GLN A 23 22.39 20.64 -8.59
C GLN A 23 21.57 19.78 -7.62
N TYR A 24 20.69 18.91 -8.11
CA TYR A 24 19.78 18.08 -7.30
C TYR A 24 19.93 16.57 -7.56
N PHE A 25 20.62 16.16 -8.60
CA PHE A 25 20.67 14.76 -9.00
C PHE A 25 22.02 14.35 -9.60
N SER A 26 22.53 13.19 -9.15
CA SER A 26 23.73 12.54 -9.65
C SER A 26 23.45 11.05 -9.83
N TRP A 27 23.74 10.52 -11.03
CA TRP A 27 23.68 9.08 -11.27
C TRP A 27 24.72 8.30 -10.45
N GLY A 28 25.85 8.94 -10.12
CA GLY A 28 26.86 8.36 -9.23
C GLY A 28 26.28 8.11 -7.83
N ASP A 29 25.50 9.07 -7.31
CA ASP A 29 24.88 8.97 -5.99
C ASP A 29 23.79 7.89 -5.97
N VAL A 30 23.05 7.72 -7.07
CA VAL A 30 22.07 6.63 -7.21
C VAL A 30 22.76 5.27 -7.16
N VAL A 31 23.82 5.07 -7.95
CA VAL A 31 24.57 3.80 -7.96
C VAL A 31 25.21 3.55 -6.60
N GLN A 32 25.77 4.58 -5.96
CA GLN A 32 26.31 4.48 -4.61
C GLN A 32 25.22 4.16 -3.58
N GLY A 33 24.02 4.73 -3.70
CA GLY A 33 22.88 4.48 -2.81
C GLY A 33 22.30 3.06 -2.93
N LEU A 34 22.49 2.41 -4.07
CA LEU A 34 22.16 0.98 -4.24
C LEU A 34 23.18 0.04 -3.61
N SER A 35 24.34 0.55 -3.16
CA SER A 35 25.30 -0.27 -2.41
C SER A 35 24.73 -0.64 -1.05
N PHE A 36 24.93 -1.89 -0.63
CA PHE A 36 24.44 -2.35 0.66
C PHE A 36 25.25 -1.69 1.78
N ARG A 37 24.63 -0.73 2.46
CA ARG A 37 25.17 -0.08 3.66
C ARG A 37 24.08 -0.03 4.71
N MET A 38 24.39 -0.53 5.91
CA MET A 38 23.47 -0.44 7.03
C MET A 38 23.56 0.97 7.63
N PRO A 39 22.46 1.76 7.65
CA PRO A 39 22.49 3.08 8.27
C PRO A 39 22.75 3.00 9.77
N GLU A 40 23.61 3.88 10.29
CA GLU A 40 23.83 4.04 11.74
C GLU A 40 22.60 4.68 12.43
N LEU A 41 21.82 5.48 11.69
CA LEU A 41 20.63 6.19 12.15
C LEU A 41 19.47 6.04 11.15
N GLY A 42 18.23 6.15 11.64
CA GLY A 42 17.03 6.18 10.78
C GLY A 42 16.47 4.81 10.38
N LEU A 43 16.95 3.72 10.99
CA LEU A 43 16.46 2.38 10.67
C LEU A 43 14.99 2.16 11.07
N THR A 44 14.54 2.73 12.20
CA THR A 44 13.11 2.74 12.59
C THR A 44 12.25 3.41 11.52
N THR A 45 12.73 4.52 10.95
CA THR A 45 12.07 5.20 9.84
C THR A 45 12.05 4.31 8.60
N ALA A 46 13.15 3.61 8.29
CA ALA A 46 13.19 2.67 7.16
C ALA A 46 12.18 1.52 7.32
N VAL A 47 12.01 0.97 8.54
CA VAL A 47 11.00 -0.06 8.82
C VAL A 47 9.57 0.49 8.73
N ALA A 48 9.34 1.72 9.22
CA ALA A 48 8.03 2.36 9.08
C ALA A 48 7.69 2.64 7.61
N VAL A 49 8.68 3.10 6.83
CA VAL A 49 8.58 3.31 5.38
C VAL A 49 8.32 1.98 4.67
N PHE A 50 9.00 0.89 5.04
CA PHE A 50 8.74 -0.45 4.50
C PHE A 50 7.28 -0.89 4.71
N GLY A 51 6.70 -0.61 5.88
CA GLY A 51 5.31 -0.99 6.20
C GLY A 51 4.24 -0.24 5.43
N ILE A 52 4.55 0.96 4.91
CA ILE A 52 3.59 1.83 4.20
C ILE A 52 3.89 2.00 2.72
N THR A 53 5.09 1.65 2.26
CA THR A 53 5.53 1.88 0.88
C THR A 53 5.16 0.70 0.00
N GLY A 54 4.51 0.99 -1.12
CA GLY A 54 4.06 -0.02 -2.07
C GLY A 54 2.71 -0.60 -1.66
N VAL A 55 2.70 -1.84 -1.19
CA VAL A 55 1.48 -2.55 -0.78
C VAL A 55 1.61 -2.94 0.69
N GLY A 56 0.88 -2.23 1.55
CA GLY A 56 0.84 -2.50 2.98
C GLY A 56 -0.04 -3.70 3.32
N ALA A 57 -0.02 -4.09 4.59
CA ALA A 57 -0.85 -5.19 5.09
C ALA A 57 -2.34 -4.92 4.84
N THR A 58 -2.76 -3.67 4.97
CA THR A 58 -4.14 -3.25 4.77
C THR A 58 -4.59 -3.52 3.32
N GLU A 59 -3.81 -3.11 2.33
CA GLU A 59 -4.14 -3.32 0.91
C GLU A 59 -4.25 -4.81 0.57
N LEU A 60 -3.38 -5.66 1.15
CA LEU A 60 -3.44 -7.10 0.97
C LEU A 60 -4.75 -7.70 1.50
N PHE A 61 -5.27 -7.20 2.63
CA PHE A 61 -6.57 -7.63 3.15
C PHE A 61 -7.76 -7.07 2.37
N MET A 62 -7.65 -5.85 1.83
CA MET A 62 -8.72 -5.19 1.09
C MET A 62 -8.88 -5.74 -0.33
N TYR A 63 -7.79 -6.12 -0.98
CA TYR A 63 -7.79 -6.53 -2.38
C TYR A 63 -8.80 -7.65 -2.71
N PRO A 64 -8.93 -8.73 -1.90
CA PRO A 64 -9.96 -9.74 -2.11
C PRO A 64 -11.40 -9.19 -2.09
N TYR A 65 -11.71 -8.19 -1.26
CA TYR A 65 -13.04 -7.58 -1.23
C TYR A 65 -13.36 -6.87 -2.54
N TRP A 66 -12.40 -6.12 -3.08
CA TRP A 66 -12.58 -5.45 -4.37
C TRP A 66 -12.73 -6.42 -5.51
N CYS A 67 -11.94 -7.50 -5.51
CA CYS A 67 -12.08 -8.60 -6.46
C CYS A 67 -13.51 -9.14 -6.43
N VAL A 68 -13.99 -9.56 -5.26
CA VAL A 68 -15.33 -10.15 -5.10
C VAL A 68 -16.43 -9.20 -5.57
N GLU A 69 -16.36 -7.91 -5.22
CA GLU A 69 -17.36 -6.91 -5.64
C GLU A 69 -17.38 -6.66 -7.14
N LYS A 70 -16.21 -6.67 -7.78
CA LYS A 70 -16.10 -6.54 -9.24
C LYS A 70 -16.47 -7.83 -9.97
N GLY A 71 -16.89 -8.87 -9.25
CA GLY A 71 -17.24 -10.16 -9.82
C GLY A 71 -16.03 -10.93 -10.34
N TYR A 72 -14.84 -10.65 -9.80
CA TYR A 72 -13.64 -11.41 -10.10
C TYR A 72 -13.91 -12.90 -9.77
N ALA A 73 -13.45 -13.78 -10.64
CA ALA A 73 -13.67 -15.23 -10.60
C ALA A 73 -15.15 -15.68 -10.72
N ARG A 74 -16.13 -14.79 -10.92
CA ARG A 74 -17.55 -15.20 -11.00
C ARG A 74 -17.80 -16.26 -12.08
N PHE A 75 -17.09 -16.17 -13.20
CA PHE A 75 -17.18 -17.10 -14.33
C PHE A 75 -16.42 -18.42 -14.12
N THR A 76 -15.63 -18.60 -13.06
CA THR A 76 -15.03 -19.92 -12.78
C THR A 76 -16.10 -20.94 -12.39
N GLY A 77 -17.19 -20.48 -11.76
CA GLY A 77 -18.26 -21.32 -11.24
C GLY A 77 -17.87 -22.04 -9.95
N ARG A 78 -18.80 -22.86 -9.44
CA ARG A 78 -18.53 -23.74 -8.29
C ARG A 78 -17.44 -24.74 -8.66
N ARG A 79 -16.63 -25.13 -7.69
CA ARG A 79 -15.57 -26.13 -7.91
C ARG A 79 -16.19 -27.44 -8.36
N GLU A 80 -15.71 -27.95 -9.49
CA GLU A 80 -16.08 -29.22 -10.08
C GLU A 80 -14.81 -29.99 -10.45
N PRO A 81 -14.79 -31.33 -10.32
CA PRO A 81 -13.64 -32.15 -10.70
C PRO A 81 -13.54 -32.35 -12.22
N THR A 82 -13.80 -31.30 -13.01
CA THR A 82 -13.82 -31.36 -14.47
C THR A 82 -12.63 -30.59 -15.08
N PRO A 83 -12.07 -31.05 -16.23
CA PRO A 83 -11.03 -30.31 -16.94
C PRO A 83 -11.47 -28.89 -17.32
N ALA A 84 -12.75 -28.72 -17.67
CA ALA A 84 -13.34 -27.42 -18.02
C ALA A 84 -13.27 -26.42 -16.86
N TRP A 85 -13.60 -26.85 -15.62
CA TRP A 85 -13.45 -25.99 -14.45
C TRP A 85 -11.99 -25.59 -14.21
N ARG A 86 -11.05 -26.54 -14.32
CA ARG A 86 -9.61 -26.26 -14.14
C ARG A 86 -9.11 -25.22 -15.15
N GLN A 87 -9.54 -25.31 -16.41
CA GLN A 87 -9.17 -24.34 -17.44
C GLN A 87 -9.69 -22.93 -17.10
N ARG A 88 -10.95 -22.81 -16.68
CA ARG A 88 -11.53 -21.53 -16.24
C ARG A 88 -10.80 -20.96 -15.03
N ALA A 89 -10.53 -21.80 -14.02
CA ALA A 89 -9.81 -21.41 -12.81
C ALA A 89 -8.38 -20.92 -13.13
N ARG A 90 -7.62 -21.66 -13.95
CA ARG A 90 -6.28 -21.26 -14.39
C ARG A 90 -6.28 -20.02 -15.27
N GLY A 91 -7.28 -19.86 -16.14
CA GLY A 91 -7.49 -18.63 -16.91
C GLY A 91 -7.68 -17.43 -15.98
N TRP A 92 -8.51 -17.59 -14.95
CA TRP A 92 -8.73 -16.55 -13.96
C TRP A 92 -7.46 -16.22 -13.14
N ILE A 93 -6.73 -17.23 -12.69
CA ILE A 93 -5.46 -17.04 -11.98
C ILE A 93 -4.45 -16.27 -12.86
N ARG A 94 -4.40 -16.52 -14.17
CA ARG A 94 -3.54 -15.75 -15.09
C ARG A 94 -3.94 -14.28 -15.14
N LEU A 95 -5.24 -13.97 -15.18
CA LEU A 95 -5.71 -12.58 -15.15
C LEU A 95 -5.31 -11.89 -13.83
N MET A 96 -5.41 -12.59 -12.70
CA MET A 96 -4.96 -12.08 -11.40
C MET A 96 -3.46 -11.76 -11.39
N HIS A 97 -2.63 -12.61 -11.99
CA HIS A 97 -1.19 -12.35 -12.11
C HIS A 97 -0.90 -11.14 -13.00
N VAL A 98 -1.66 -10.94 -14.08
CA VAL A 98 -1.52 -9.75 -14.93
C VAL A 98 -1.93 -8.50 -14.16
N ASP A 99 -3.05 -8.53 -13.45
CA ASP A 99 -3.54 -7.40 -12.64
C ASP A 99 -2.51 -6.98 -11.57
N ILE A 100 -2.00 -7.96 -10.82
CA ILE A 100 -0.96 -7.74 -9.79
C ILE A 100 0.36 -7.30 -10.44
N GLY A 101 0.75 -7.88 -11.58
CA GLY A 101 1.99 -7.53 -12.28
C GLY A 101 1.98 -6.11 -12.83
N VAL A 102 0.87 -5.68 -13.44
CA VAL A 102 0.69 -4.29 -13.89
C VAL A 102 0.70 -3.34 -12.69
N SER A 103 0.00 -3.70 -11.61
CA SER A 103 0.00 -2.93 -10.37
C SER A 103 1.40 -2.79 -9.79
N LEU A 104 2.19 -3.87 -9.80
CA LEU A 104 3.59 -3.91 -9.35
C LEU A 104 4.46 -2.90 -10.10
N VAL A 105 4.37 -2.89 -11.42
CA VAL A 105 5.11 -1.95 -12.27
C VAL A 105 4.70 -0.52 -11.97
N VAL A 106 3.39 -0.22 -11.96
CA VAL A 106 2.88 1.14 -11.76
C VAL A 106 3.28 1.69 -10.38
N TYR A 107 3.08 0.92 -9.30
CA TYR A 107 3.44 1.42 -7.98
C TYR A 107 4.96 1.56 -7.85
N THR A 108 5.75 0.63 -8.39
CA THR A 108 7.21 0.66 -8.27
C THR A 108 7.79 1.88 -8.97
N VAL A 109 7.33 2.16 -10.20
CA VAL A 109 7.73 3.35 -10.96
C VAL A 109 7.33 4.62 -10.21
N ALA A 110 6.12 4.67 -9.65
CA ALA A 110 5.67 5.81 -8.84
C ALA A 110 6.54 6.00 -7.58
N THR A 111 6.80 4.92 -6.84
CA THR A 111 7.62 4.93 -5.62
C THR A 111 9.04 5.42 -5.92
N VAL A 112 9.67 4.90 -6.97
CA VAL A 112 11.01 5.35 -7.38
C VAL A 112 10.99 6.83 -7.76
N ALA A 113 9.98 7.29 -8.50
CA ALA A 113 9.86 8.71 -8.86
C ALA A 113 9.73 9.62 -7.63
N PHE A 114 8.85 9.27 -6.67
CA PHE A 114 8.71 10.00 -5.41
C PHE A 114 9.99 9.97 -4.57
N TYR A 115 10.67 8.83 -4.52
CA TYR A 115 11.91 8.69 -3.78
C TYR A 115 13.00 9.59 -4.34
N LEU A 116 13.20 9.58 -5.67
CA LEU A 116 14.18 10.45 -6.33
C LEU A 116 13.87 11.93 -6.12
N LEU A 117 12.60 12.32 -6.25
CA LEU A 117 12.16 13.69 -6.01
C LEU A 117 12.39 14.14 -4.55
N GLY A 118 12.08 13.29 -3.59
CA GLY A 118 12.33 13.55 -2.17
C GLY A 118 13.83 13.63 -1.86
N ALA A 119 14.61 12.65 -2.31
CA ALA A 119 16.05 12.59 -2.08
C ALA A 119 16.81 13.73 -2.77
N GLY A 120 16.46 14.09 -4.01
CA GLY A 120 17.15 15.17 -4.70
C GLY A 120 16.84 16.55 -4.13
N ILE A 121 15.57 16.82 -3.79
CA ILE A 121 15.12 18.18 -3.43
C ILE A 121 15.09 18.38 -1.91
N LEU A 122 14.47 17.48 -1.14
CA LEU A 122 14.31 17.69 0.30
C LEU A 122 15.61 17.42 1.06
N HIS A 123 16.30 16.31 0.76
CA HIS A 123 17.55 16.00 1.42
C HIS A 123 18.64 17.03 1.08
N GLY A 124 18.74 17.45 -0.20
CA GLY A 124 19.66 18.49 -0.63
C GLY A 124 19.41 19.87 0.00
N THR A 125 18.19 20.14 0.49
CA THR A 125 17.83 21.41 1.16
C THR A 125 17.80 21.31 2.68
N GLY A 126 18.09 20.14 3.26
CA GLY A 126 18.05 19.90 4.70
C GLY A 126 16.64 20.04 5.33
N GLN A 127 15.58 20.06 4.52
CA GLN A 127 14.23 20.31 4.98
C GLN A 127 13.60 19.02 5.52
N VAL A 128 13.46 18.91 6.84
CA VAL A 128 12.60 17.91 7.49
C VAL A 128 11.23 18.55 7.72
N PRO A 129 10.16 18.12 7.02
CA PRO A 129 8.86 18.77 7.15
C PRO A 129 8.32 18.65 8.58
N ALA A 130 8.10 19.78 9.24
CA ALA A 130 7.31 19.83 10.47
C ALA A 130 5.82 19.59 10.14
N ALA A 131 5.02 19.20 11.15
CA ALA A 131 3.61 18.81 10.98
C ALA A 131 2.76 19.77 10.13
N LYS A 132 2.98 21.09 10.26
CA LYS A 132 2.23 22.14 9.53
C LYS A 132 2.81 22.47 8.16
N ASP A 133 4.08 22.13 7.91
CA ASP A 133 4.83 22.47 6.70
C ASP A 133 4.88 21.35 5.67
N MET A 134 4.25 20.21 5.96
CA MET A 134 4.27 19.03 5.07
C MET A 134 3.76 19.35 3.66
N ILE A 135 2.60 20.01 3.52
CA ILE A 135 2.04 20.32 2.20
C ILE A 135 2.88 21.37 1.45
N PRO A 136 3.27 22.50 2.06
CA PRO A 136 4.20 23.44 1.42
C PRO A 136 5.51 22.79 0.95
N VAL A 137 6.16 21.99 1.80
CA VAL A 137 7.42 21.33 1.45
C VAL A 137 7.23 20.32 0.30
N LEU A 138 6.16 19.51 0.33
CA LEU A 138 5.87 18.57 -0.76
C LEU A 138 5.52 19.29 -2.06
N SER A 139 4.79 20.40 -2.00
CA SER A 139 4.48 21.20 -3.20
C SER A 139 5.75 21.83 -3.80
N SER A 140 6.74 22.16 -2.96
CA SER A 140 8.01 22.75 -3.40
C SER A 140 8.82 21.84 -4.31
N ILE A 141 8.67 20.52 -4.16
CA ILE A 141 9.25 19.52 -5.06
C ILE A 141 8.81 19.78 -6.50
N TYR A 142 7.51 20.04 -6.69
CA TYR A 142 6.91 20.24 -8.00
C TYR A 142 7.15 21.65 -8.52
N THR A 143 7.09 22.68 -7.66
CA THR A 143 7.30 24.06 -8.12
C THR A 143 8.76 24.36 -8.44
N ARG A 144 9.73 23.74 -7.75
CA ARG A 144 11.15 23.87 -8.09
C ARG A 144 11.54 23.10 -9.35
N THR A 145 10.82 22.03 -9.69
CA THR A 145 11.10 21.23 -10.90
C THR A 145 10.36 21.73 -12.14
N LEU A 146 9.09 22.07 -12.01
CA LEU A 146 8.20 22.43 -13.12
C LEU A 146 7.89 23.93 -13.19
N GLY A 147 8.16 24.69 -12.13
CA GLY A 147 7.83 26.12 -12.02
C GLY A 147 6.55 26.40 -11.23
N GLY A 148 6.27 27.68 -10.96
CA GLY A 148 5.19 28.10 -10.06
C GLY A 148 3.77 27.68 -10.49
N TRP A 149 3.53 27.47 -11.79
CA TRP A 149 2.22 27.02 -12.30
C TRP A 149 1.84 25.63 -11.79
N ALA A 150 2.82 24.79 -11.43
CA ALA A 150 2.59 23.44 -10.93
C ALA A 150 1.93 23.43 -9.54
N LEU A 151 1.96 24.54 -8.81
CA LEU A 151 1.37 24.65 -7.47
C LEU A 151 -0.13 24.37 -7.47
N GLY A 152 -0.88 25.04 -8.36
CA GLY A 152 -2.33 24.85 -8.46
C GLY A 152 -2.70 23.43 -8.89
N LEU A 153 -1.93 22.86 -9.83
CA LEU A 153 -2.13 21.48 -10.28
C LEU A 153 -1.84 20.47 -9.16
N PHE A 154 -0.79 20.71 -8.37
CA PHE A 154 -0.46 19.88 -7.21
C PHE A 154 -1.58 19.90 -6.17
N TYR A 155 -2.09 21.06 -5.78
CA TYR A 155 -3.18 21.14 -4.80
C TYR A 155 -4.46 20.47 -5.29
N LEU A 156 -4.85 20.71 -6.55
CA LEU A 156 -6.02 20.05 -7.14
C LEU A 156 -5.83 18.52 -7.19
N GLY A 157 -4.66 18.08 -7.64
CA GLY A 157 -4.30 16.66 -7.68
C GLY A 157 -4.31 16.03 -6.29
N ALA A 158 -3.73 16.69 -5.30
CA ALA A 158 -3.69 16.24 -3.92
C ALA A 158 -5.11 16.05 -3.37
N VAL A 159 -6.01 17.01 -3.56
CA VAL A 159 -7.42 16.88 -3.13
C VAL A 159 -8.09 15.68 -3.79
N VAL A 160 -7.96 15.53 -5.12
CA VAL A 160 -8.60 14.47 -5.90
C VAL A 160 -8.07 13.07 -5.53
N VAL A 161 -6.76 12.95 -5.30
CA VAL A 161 -6.10 11.70 -4.90
C VAL A 161 -6.43 11.35 -3.46
N LEU A 162 -6.25 12.28 -2.52
CA LEU A 162 -6.51 12.06 -1.08
C LEU A 162 -7.98 11.73 -0.82
N TYR A 163 -8.92 12.43 -1.44
CA TYR A 163 -10.34 12.09 -1.38
C TYR A 163 -10.57 10.64 -1.83
N GLY A 164 -9.92 10.23 -2.92
CA GLY A 164 -9.99 8.85 -3.41
C GLY A 164 -9.51 7.83 -2.39
N THR A 165 -8.39 8.09 -1.74
CA THR A 165 -7.80 7.23 -0.74
C THR A 165 -8.70 7.10 0.49
N ILE A 166 -9.19 8.23 1.02
CA ILE A 166 -10.11 8.23 2.17
C ILE A 166 -11.39 7.45 1.82
N PHE A 167 -11.99 7.75 0.67
CA PHE A 167 -13.22 7.08 0.24
C PHE A 167 -13.04 5.56 0.09
N ALA A 168 -11.99 5.14 -0.62
CA ALA A 168 -11.71 3.72 -0.84
C ALA A 168 -11.36 3.01 0.48
N SER A 169 -10.54 3.63 1.33
CA SER A 169 -10.11 3.07 2.62
C SER A 169 -11.28 2.92 3.59
N THR A 170 -12.12 3.95 3.76
CA THR A 170 -13.31 3.88 4.62
C THR A 170 -14.27 2.80 4.13
N ALA A 171 -14.49 2.73 2.82
CA ALA A 171 -15.35 1.71 2.24
C ALA A 171 -14.80 0.31 2.54
N ALA A 172 -13.51 0.04 2.30
CA ALA A 172 -12.95 -1.29 2.50
C ALA A 172 -12.84 -1.68 3.99
N HIS A 173 -12.37 -0.79 4.86
CA HIS A 173 -12.31 -1.05 6.31
C HIS A 173 -13.69 -1.28 6.90
N SER A 174 -14.73 -0.56 6.47
CA SER A 174 -16.09 -0.80 6.96
C SER A 174 -16.59 -2.22 6.68
N ARG A 175 -16.16 -2.83 5.57
CA ARG A 175 -16.47 -4.22 5.22
C ARG A 175 -15.67 -5.20 6.05
N LEU A 176 -14.37 -4.93 6.19
CA LEU A 176 -13.46 -5.76 6.98
C LEU A 176 -13.93 -5.81 8.44
N CYS A 177 -14.20 -4.66 9.05
CA CYS A 177 -14.68 -4.57 10.43
C CYS A 177 -16.06 -5.23 10.60
N ALA A 178 -16.99 -5.07 9.64
CA ALA A 178 -18.27 -5.78 9.69
C ALA A 178 -18.11 -7.31 9.62
N ASP A 179 -17.19 -7.80 8.78
CA ASP A 179 -16.90 -9.24 8.69
C ASP A 179 -16.13 -9.75 9.91
N MET A 180 -15.29 -8.92 10.56
CA MET A 180 -14.72 -9.24 11.88
C MET A 180 -15.81 -9.39 12.93
N CYS A 181 -16.80 -8.48 12.98
CA CYS A 181 -17.92 -8.62 13.91
C CYS A 181 -18.69 -9.93 13.70
N ARG A 182 -18.86 -10.36 12.45
CA ARG A 182 -19.43 -11.67 12.11
C ARG A 182 -18.58 -12.82 12.66
N LEU A 183 -17.26 -12.77 12.48
CA LEU A 183 -16.34 -13.80 12.98
C LEU A 183 -16.31 -13.88 14.51
N MET A 184 -16.52 -12.75 15.19
CA MET A 184 -16.67 -12.68 16.64
C MET A 184 -18.04 -13.16 17.15
N GLY A 185 -18.95 -13.58 16.27
CA GLY A 185 -20.26 -14.13 16.65
C GLY A 185 -21.36 -13.10 16.88
N LEU A 186 -21.16 -11.83 16.54
CA LEU A 186 -22.17 -10.77 16.75
C LEU A 186 -23.41 -10.92 15.84
N PHE A 187 -23.28 -11.61 14.71
CA PHE A 187 -24.40 -11.94 13.83
C PHE A 187 -24.10 -13.16 12.94
N ALA A 188 -25.15 -13.82 12.45
CA ALA A 188 -25.05 -15.04 11.63
C ALA A 188 -24.58 -14.76 10.19
N LYS A 189 -23.96 -15.75 9.55
CA LYS A 189 -23.40 -15.61 8.18
C LYS A 189 -24.43 -15.22 7.11
N GLY A 190 -25.68 -15.64 7.27
CA GLY A 190 -26.77 -15.31 6.34
C GLY A 190 -27.46 -13.98 6.62
N ASP A 191 -27.13 -13.29 7.72
CA ASP A 191 -27.81 -12.08 8.15
C ASP A 191 -27.23 -10.84 7.47
N TYR A 192 -27.60 -10.67 6.20
CA TYR A 192 -27.19 -9.52 5.41
C TYR A 192 -27.69 -8.18 5.98
N PRO A 193 -28.93 -8.05 6.48
CA PRO A 193 -29.40 -6.81 7.11
C PRO A 193 -28.51 -6.39 8.29
N ARG A 194 -28.16 -7.30 9.21
CA ARG A 194 -27.25 -6.95 10.32
C ARG A 194 -25.86 -6.58 9.83
N ARG A 195 -25.32 -7.28 8.83
CA ARG A 195 -24.04 -6.91 8.21
C ARG A 195 -24.05 -5.48 7.69
N LEU A 196 -25.16 -5.05 7.06
CA LEU A 196 -25.31 -3.70 6.54
C LEU A 196 -25.30 -2.65 7.66
N VAL A 197 -25.98 -2.92 8.77
CA VAL A 197 -26.00 -2.03 9.94
C VAL A 197 -24.59 -1.86 10.52
N PHE A 198 -23.85 -2.96 10.74
CA PHE A 198 -22.47 -2.88 11.22
C PHE A 198 -21.57 -2.11 10.25
N ARG A 199 -21.69 -2.39 8.94
CA ARG A 199 -20.93 -1.67 7.92
C ARG A 199 -21.21 -0.16 7.98
N GLN A 200 -22.47 0.25 8.06
CA GLN A 200 -22.86 1.66 8.15
C GLN A 200 -22.30 2.33 9.42
N ARG A 201 -22.36 1.65 10.57
CA ARG A 201 -21.75 2.13 11.81
C ARG A 201 -20.25 2.35 11.65
N PHE A 202 -19.54 1.38 11.07
CA PHE A 202 -18.11 1.52 10.82
C PHE A 202 -17.79 2.63 9.82
N VAL A 203 -18.61 2.88 8.80
CA VAL A 203 -18.41 4.04 7.90
C VAL A 203 -18.41 5.34 8.71
N VAL A 204 -19.37 5.52 9.63
CA VAL A 204 -19.43 6.72 10.49
C VAL A 204 -18.21 6.78 11.40
N ILE A 205 -17.90 5.70 12.11
CA ILE A 205 -16.75 5.63 13.04
C ILE A 205 -15.43 5.94 12.32
N LEU A 206 -15.18 5.31 11.17
CA LEU A 206 -13.96 5.50 10.38
C LEU A 206 -13.88 6.86 9.70
N SER A 207 -14.98 7.61 9.62
CA SER A 207 -14.96 8.99 9.13
C SER A 207 -14.71 10.00 10.26
N VAL A 208 -15.22 9.72 11.47
CA VAL A 208 -15.14 10.63 12.61
C VAL A 208 -13.86 10.43 13.42
N VAL A 209 -13.48 9.20 13.71
CA VAL A 209 -12.34 8.89 14.60
C VAL A 209 -11.02 9.41 14.06
N PRO A 210 -10.64 9.22 12.78
CA PRO A 210 -9.39 9.77 12.27
C PRO A 210 -9.32 11.30 12.33
N VAL A 211 -10.45 11.98 12.10
CA VAL A 211 -10.55 13.45 12.22
C VAL A 211 -10.37 13.87 13.67
N ALA A 212 -11.04 13.19 14.61
CA ALA A 212 -10.88 13.46 16.04
C ALA A 212 -9.43 13.24 16.50
N LEU A 213 -8.79 12.13 16.08
CA LEU A 213 -7.38 11.86 16.38
C LEU A 213 -6.46 12.94 15.82
N PHE A 214 -6.71 13.40 14.58
CA PHE A 214 -5.95 14.48 13.99
C PHE A 214 -6.05 15.79 14.80
N LEU A 215 -7.26 16.15 15.24
CA LEU A 215 -7.50 17.36 16.03
C LEU A 215 -6.92 17.28 17.45
N LEU A 216 -6.79 16.08 18.03
CA LEU A 216 -6.30 15.89 19.40
C LEU A 216 -4.77 15.75 19.49
N PHE A 217 -4.14 15.04 18.54
CA PHE A 217 -2.71 14.74 18.58
C PHE A 217 -1.84 15.78 17.85
N GLU A 218 -2.43 16.57 16.94
CA GLU A 218 -1.80 17.67 16.17
C GLU A 218 -0.46 17.32 15.47
N SER A 219 -0.15 16.03 15.31
CA SER A 219 1.11 15.55 14.73
C SER A 219 0.89 14.50 13.64
N PRO A 220 0.49 14.92 12.42
CA PRO A 220 0.30 14.02 11.28
C PRO A 220 1.51 13.12 10.99
N VAL A 221 2.74 13.62 11.17
CA VAL A 221 3.97 12.81 10.98
C VAL A 221 4.00 11.61 11.92
N LYS A 222 3.75 11.82 13.23
CA LYS A 222 3.73 10.73 14.21
C LYS A 222 2.62 9.71 13.92
N MET A 223 1.45 10.19 13.50
CA MET A 223 0.33 9.33 13.13
C MET A 223 0.67 8.41 11.94
N VAL A 224 1.34 8.96 10.92
CA VAL A 224 1.79 8.17 9.75
C VAL A 224 2.84 7.13 10.15
N VAL A 225 3.82 7.51 10.97
CA VAL A 225 4.86 6.57 11.46
C VAL A 225 4.24 5.45 12.28
N ALA A 226 3.35 5.78 13.22
CA ALA A 226 2.65 4.79 14.03
C ALA A 226 1.81 3.82 13.17
N GLY A 227 1.08 4.36 12.19
CA GLY A 227 0.34 3.57 11.21
C GLY A 227 1.25 2.62 10.43
N GLY A 228 2.44 3.09 10.03
CA GLY A 228 3.43 2.26 9.34
C GLY A 228 4.01 1.14 10.17
N ILE A 229 4.33 1.41 11.43
CA ILE A 229 4.76 0.36 12.36
C ILE A 229 3.65 -0.68 12.53
N ALA A 230 2.41 -0.25 12.74
CA ALA A 230 1.27 -1.16 12.88
C ALA A 230 1.09 -2.03 11.62
N GLN A 231 1.24 -1.46 10.42
CA GLN A 231 1.19 -2.23 9.18
C GLN A 231 2.36 -3.21 9.05
N SER A 232 3.59 -2.79 9.36
CA SER A 232 4.77 -3.68 9.35
C SER A 232 4.59 -4.90 10.25
N VAL A 233 4.00 -4.72 11.44
CA VAL A 233 3.72 -5.82 12.37
C VAL A 233 2.64 -6.77 11.84
N MET A 234 1.71 -6.29 11.02
CA MET A 234 0.67 -7.12 10.41
C MET A 234 1.14 -7.92 9.19
N LEU A 235 2.18 -7.47 8.48
CA LEU A 235 2.70 -8.15 7.28
C LEU A 235 3.08 -9.63 7.52
N PRO A 236 3.77 -10.02 8.62
CA PRO A 236 4.04 -11.42 8.93
C PRO A 236 2.77 -12.26 9.07
N VAL A 237 1.71 -11.72 9.67
CA VAL A 237 0.43 -12.41 9.83
C VAL A 237 -0.17 -12.70 8.46
N VAL A 238 -0.10 -11.74 7.54
CA VAL A 238 -0.56 -11.91 6.15
C VAL A 238 0.29 -12.95 5.42
N GLY A 239 1.62 -12.88 5.51
CA GLY A 239 2.53 -13.81 4.86
C GLY A 239 2.33 -15.25 5.33
N LEU A 240 2.37 -15.47 6.66
CA LEU A 240 2.17 -16.79 7.25
C LEU A 240 0.75 -17.32 7.00
N GLY A 241 -0.28 -16.46 7.08
CA GLY A 241 -1.65 -16.83 6.73
C GLY A 241 -1.77 -17.27 5.27
N THR A 242 -1.08 -16.59 4.36
CA THR A 242 -1.07 -16.94 2.93
C THR A 242 -0.34 -18.27 2.70
N VAL A 243 0.79 -18.51 3.36
CA VAL A 243 1.49 -19.80 3.34
C VAL A 243 0.60 -20.93 3.87
N TYR A 244 -0.11 -20.71 4.98
CA TYR A 244 -1.05 -21.68 5.53
C TYR A 244 -2.17 -22.01 4.54
N LEU A 245 -2.79 -21.00 3.91
CA LEU A 245 -3.83 -21.19 2.91
C LEU A 245 -3.31 -21.92 1.67
N HIS A 246 -2.09 -21.59 1.23
CA HIS A 246 -1.44 -22.22 0.08
C HIS A 246 -1.25 -23.73 0.28
N HIS A 247 -0.76 -24.16 1.45
CA HIS A 247 -0.51 -25.58 1.71
C HIS A 247 -1.75 -26.37 2.16
N ARG A 248 -2.69 -25.71 2.86
CA ARG A 248 -3.82 -26.42 3.49
C ARG A 248 -5.13 -26.36 2.71
N HIS A 249 -5.38 -25.27 1.98
CA HIS A 249 -6.68 -25.00 1.37
C HIS A 249 -6.64 -24.90 -0.15
N LEU A 250 -5.46 -24.79 -0.77
CA LEU A 250 -5.33 -24.73 -2.21
C LEU A 250 -5.48 -26.13 -2.84
N PRO A 251 -6.40 -26.32 -3.81
CA PRO A 251 -6.50 -27.59 -4.52
C PRO A 251 -5.23 -27.92 -5.32
N PRO A 252 -4.72 -29.17 -5.28
CA PRO A 252 -3.52 -29.58 -6.01
C PRO A 252 -3.61 -29.31 -7.52
N ASP A 253 -4.81 -29.44 -8.10
CA ASP A 253 -5.07 -29.25 -9.53
C ASP A 253 -4.74 -27.83 -10.05
N ILE A 254 -4.72 -26.83 -9.14
CA ILE A 254 -4.44 -25.42 -9.44
C ILE A 254 -3.27 -24.88 -8.62
N ALA A 255 -2.44 -25.77 -8.07
CA ALA A 255 -1.24 -25.37 -7.36
C ALA A 255 -0.32 -24.52 -8.27
N PRO A 256 0.26 -23.42 -7.75
CA PRO A 256 1.21 -22.62 -8.49
C PRO A 256 2.53 -23.38 -8.69
N SER A 257 3.42 -22.83 -9.52
CA SER A 257 4.74 -23.41 -9.73
C SER A 257 5.61 -23.31 -8.47
N VAL A 258 6.64 -24.17 -8.40
CA VAL A 258 7.61 -24.19 -7.30
C VAL A 258 8.24 -22.80 -7.09
N PHE A 259 8.53 -22.06 -8.17
CA PHE A 259 9.09 -20.71 -8.07
C PHE A 259 8.16 -19.72 -7.35
N VAL A 260 6.86 -19.79 -7.58
CA VAL A 260 5.89 -18.94 -6.89
C VAL A 260 5.79 -19.33 -5.42
N THR A 261 5.83 -20.62 -5.10
CA THR A 261 5.86 -21.10 -3.71
C THR A 261 7.13 -20.67 -2.99
N LEU A 262 8.30 -20.76 -3.63
CA LEU A 262 9.57 -20.27 -3.08
C LEU A 262 9.54 -18.75 -2.89
N GLY A 263 9.00 -18.00 -3.86
CA GLY A 263 8.83 -16.56 -3.76
C GLY A 263 7.89 -16.15 -2.61
N LEU A 264 6.79 -16.90 -2.40
CA LEU A 264 5.87 -16.70 -1.27
C LEU A 264 6.59 -16.89 0.07
N TRP A 265 7.38 -17.95 0.20
CA TRP A 265 8.18 -18.19 1.41
C TRP A 265 9.22 -17.09 1.63
N ALA A 266 9.98 -16.73 0.60
CA ALA A 266 10.98 -15.67 0.69
C ALA A 266 10.33 -14.35 1.14
N ALA A 267 9.23 -13.93 0.50
CA ALA A 267 8.50 -12.73 0.88
C ALA A 267 7.99 -12.79 2.34
N SER A 268 7.45 -13.93 2.76
CA SER A 268 6.91 -14.12 4.11
C SER A 268 8.01 -14.05 5.17
N LEU A 269 9.18 -14.65 4.89
CA LEU A 269 10.36 -14.58 5.75
C LEU A 269 10.94 -13.16 5.81
N THR A 270 10.99 -12.44 4.69
CA THR A 270 11.41 -11.03 4.67
C THR A 270 10.48 -10.15 5.49
N MET A 271 9.16 -10.32 5.35
CA MET A 271 8.18 -9.61 6.16
C MET A 271 8.35 -9.92 7.66
N LEU A 272 8.54 -11.20 8.00
CA LEU A 272 8.79 -11.63 9.38
C LEU A 272 10.08 -11.02 9.95
N ALA A 273 11.17 -11.05 9.19
CA ALA A 273 12.45 -10.48 9.60
C ALA A 273 12.36 -8.96 9.78
N ALA A 274 11.74 -8.25 8.84
CA ALA A 274 11.56 -6.80 8.92
C ALA A 274 10.70 -6.39 10.14
N ALA A 275 9.60 -7.09 10.39
CA ALA A 275 8.75 -6.83 11.55
C ALA A 275 9.45 -7.18 12.88
N GLY A 276 10.09 -8.34 12.95
CA GLY A 276 10.83 -8.77 14.14
C GLY A 276 11.96 -7.82 14.49
N TYR A 277 12.72 -7.38 13.50
CA TYR A 277 13.76 -6.38 13.69
C TYR A 277 13.19 -5.04 14.16
N GLY A 278 12.10 -4.55 13.54
CA GLY A 278 11.43 -3.31 13.93
C GLY A 278 10.95 -3.33 15.38
N LEU A 279 10.39 -4.45 15.84
CA LEU A 279 9.95 -4.64 17.22
C LEU A 279 11.13 -4.62 18.20
N VAL A 280 12.24 -5.29 17.88
CA VAL A 280 13.44 -5.31 18.74
C VAL A 280 14.05 -3.92 18.88
N GLN A 281 14.09 -3.12 17.81
CA GLN A 281 14.56 -1.74 17.90
C GLN A 281 13.59 -0.84 18.68
N GLY A 282 12.28 -0.99 18.49
CA GLY A 282 11.29 -0.19 19.21
C GLY A 282 11.24 -0.43 20.73
N LEU A 283 11.81 -1.55 21.20
CA LEU A 283 11.94 -1.90 22.62
C LEU A 283 13.26 -1.43 23.25
N ARG A 284 14.23 -0.94 22.46
CA ARG A 284 15.49 -0.35 22.93
C ARG A 284 15.36 1.16 23.03
#